data_AF-A0A4R0N218-F1
#
_entry.id   AF-A0A4R0N218-F1
#
_cell.length_a   1.000
_cell.length_b   1.000
_cell.length_c   1.000
_cell.angle_alpha   90.00
_cell.angle_beta   90.00
_cell.angle_gamma   90.00
#
_symmetry.space_group_name_H-M   'P 1'
#
loop_
_entity.id
_entity.type
_entity.pdbx_description
1 polymer ?
#
loop_
_entity_poly.entity_id
_entity_poly.type
_entity_poly.pdbx_seq_one_letter_code
_entity_poly.pdbx_strand_id
1 'polypeptide(L)'
;MGYTKERVKLEKLLAKLNGVSIYIEKSLDVLLHTHEEYSHTIRILKNKEPEVFTSHYTEELQAIKLAKKTLKESDTDLAKEENFNAYKEVITTALKKTINAALAIV
;
A
#
# COMPACT_ATOMS: atom_id res chain seq x y z
N MET A 1 -14.02 -4.43 -19.07
CA MET A 1 -13.46 -5.05 -17.85
C MET A 1 -13.83 -4.23 -16.63
N GLY A 2 -14.32 -4.87 -15.56
CA GLY A 2 -14.94 -4.19 -14.41
C GLY A 2 -13.98 -3.53 -13.41
N TYR A 3 -12.66 -3.75 -13.56
CA TYR A 3 -11.64 -3.39 -12.57
C TYR A 3 -10.59 -2.39 -13.07
N THR A 4 -10.68 -1.95 -14.33
CA THR A 4 -9.67 -1.10 -14.97
C THR A 4 -9.46 0.22 -14.24
N LYS A 5 -10.53 0.83 -13.72
CA LYS A 5 -10.46 2.11 -12.98
C LYS A 5 -9.69 1.96 -11.67
N GLU A 6 -10.02 0.95 -10.86
CA GLU A 6 -9.34 0.67 -9.60
C GLU A 6 -7.88 0.27 -9.83
N ARG A 7 -7.60 -0.56 -10.84
CA ARG A 7 -6.22 -0.95 -11.22
C ARG A 7 -5.37 0.27 -11.58
N VAL A 8 -5.86 1.15 -12.46
CA VAL A 8 -5.15 2.38 -12.85
C VAL A 8 -4.90 3.30 -11.65
N LYS A 9 -5.81 3.33 -10.67
CA LYS A 9 -5.61 4.08 -9.43
C LYS A 9 -4.45 3.49 -8.63
N LEU A 10 -4.38 2.17 -8.47
CA LEU A 10 -3.28 1.48 -7.78
C LEU A 10 -1.93 1.69 -8.50
N GLU A 11 -1.91 1.64 -9.83
CA GLU A 11 -0.71 1.91 -10.63
C GLU A 11 -0.17 3.34 -10.41
N LYS A 12 -1.07 4.33 -10.36
CA LYS A 12 -0.71 5.73 -10.06
C LYS A 12 -0.16 5.89 -8.65
N LEU A 13 -0.76 5.23 -7.67
CA LEU A 13 -0.24 5.20 -6.30
C LEU A 13 1.16 4.60 -6.23
N LEU A 14 1.39 3.48 -6.92
CA LEU A 14 2.69 2.83 -7.01
C LEU A 14 3.75 3.74 -7.65
N ALA A 15 3.41 4.41 -8.75
CA ALA A 15 4.30 5.36 -9.40
C ALA A 15 4.69 6.54 -8.47
N LYS A 16 3.72 7.07 -7.71
CA LYS A 16 3.96 8.13 -6.72
C LYS A 16 4.91 7.65 -5.61
N LEU A 17 4.71 6.43 -5.11
CA LEU A 17 5.51 5.84 -4.04
C LEU A 17 6.95 5.56 -4.46
N ASN A 18 7.18 5.18 -5.72
CA ASN A 18 8.53 4.97 -6.27
C ASN A 18 9.39 6.25 -6.24
N GLY A 19 8.77 7.43 -6.30
CA GLY A 19 9.47 8.73 -6.21
C GLY A 19 9.89 9.14 -4.79
N VAL A 20 9.54 8.36 -3.77
CA VAL A 20 9.84 8.67 -2.37
C VAL A 20 11.11 7.93 -1.94
N SER A 21 12.19 8.65 -1.60
CA SER A 21 13.50 8.03 -1.28
C SER A 21 14.03 8.31 0.13
N ILE A 22 13.57 9.37 0.79
CA ILE A 22 14.11 9.83 2.07
C ILE A 22 13.02 10.00 3.12
N TYR A 23 13.36 9.73 4.38
CA TYR A 23 12.48 9.99 5.53
C TYR A 23 12.44 11.49 5.84
N ILE A 24 11.38 12.15 5.37
CA ILE A 24 11.00 13.52 5.70
C ILE A 24 9.48 13.59 5.85
N GLU A 25 8.97 14.65 6.48
CA GLU A 25 7.52 14.84 6.72
C GLU A 25 6.69 14.67 5.44
N LYS A 26 7.08 15.35 4.36
CA LYS A 26 6.41 15.25 3.06
C LYS A 26 6.38 13.82 2.50
N SER A 27 7.44 13.05 2.71
CA SER A 27 7.52 11.66 2.27
C SER A 27 6.60 10.77 3.12
N LEU A 28 6.55 11.01 4.43
CA LEU A 28 5.65 10.31 5.34
C LEU A 28 4.18 10.55 4.96
N ASP A 29 3.82 11.80 4.64
CA ASP A 29 2.47 12.14 4.18
C ASP A 29 2.09 11.37 2.91
N VAL A 30 3.04 11.20 1.98
CA VAL A 30 2.82 10.39 0.77
C VAL A 30 2.54 8.93 1.12
N LEU A 31 3.28 8.33 2.06
CA LEU A 31 3.03 6.94 2.48
C LEU A 31 1.69 6.79 3.19
N LEU A 32 1.34 7.73 4.08
CA LEU A 32 0.06 7.72 4.80
C LEU A 32 -1.13 7.85 3.85
N HIS A 33 -1.07 8.82 2.94
CA HIS A 33 -2.09 8.99 1.91
C HIS A 33 -2.18 7.75 0.99
N THR A 34 -1.04 7.18 0.61
CA THR A 34 -1.02 5.97 -0.25
C THR A 34 -1.68 4.78 0.44
N HIS A 35 -1.41 4.58 1.73
CA HIS A 35 -2.08 3.54 2.53
C HIS A 35 -3.60 3.78 2.58
N GLU A 36 -4.06 4.99 2.87
CA GLU A 36 -5.50 5.29 2.93
C GLU A 36 -6.20 5.01 1.59
N GLU A 37 -5.61 5.48 0.49
CA GLU A 37 -6.13 5.25 -0.86
C GLU A 37 -6.09 3.76 -1.26
N TYR A 38 -5.03 3.04 -0.88
CA TYR A 38 -4.94 1.60 -1.05
C TYR A 38 -6.06 0.89 -0.31
N SER A 39 -6.23 1.17 1.00
CA SER A 39 -7.27 0.60 1.87
C SER A 39 -8.68 0.78 1.30
N HIS A 40 -8.99 1.99 0.83
CA HIS A 40 -10.26 2.26 0.18
C HIS A 40 -10.44 1.46 -1.11
N THR A 41 -9.41 1.44 -1.96
CA THR A 41 -9.46 0.77 -3.26
C THR A 41 -9.56 -0.75 -3.12
N ILE A 42 -8.80 -1.37 -2.20
CA ILE A 42 -8.86 -2.81 -1.98
C ILE A 42 -10.22 -3.22 -1.40
N ARG A 43 -10.86 -2.38 -0.58
CA ARG A 43 -12.23 -2.65 -0.09
C ARG A 43 -13.25 -2.67 -1.24
N ILE A 44 -13.14 -1.75 -2.20
CA ILE A 44 -14.00 -1.74 -3.39
C ILE A 44 -13.77 -3.03 -4.20
N LEU A 45 -12.51 -3.37 -4.47
CA LEU A 45 -12.15 -4.59 -5.20
C LEU A 45 -12.67 -5.85 -4.51
N LYS A 46 -12.48 -5.97 -3.18
CA LYS A 46 -13.02 -7.06 -2.36
C LYS A 46 -14.55 -7.17 -2.43
N ASN A 47 -15.26 -6.06 -2.52
CA ASN A 47 -16.72 -6.09 -2.62
C ASN A 47 -17.20 -6.53 -4.00
N LYS A 48 -16.40 -6.29 -5.05
CA LYS A 48 -16.73 -6.71 -6.42
C LYS A 48 -16.29 -8.14 -6.71
N GLU A 49 -15.12 -8.55 -6.23
CA GLU A 49 -14.51 -9.86 -6.44
C GLU A 49 -13.91 -10.40 -5.13
N PRO A 50 -14.76 -10.88 -4.20
CA PRO A 50 -14.32 -11.30 -2.88
C PRO A 50 -13.33 -12.47 -2.92
N GLU A 51 -13.50 -13.41 -3.85
CA GLU A 51 -12.68 -14.61 -3.96
C GLU A 51 -11.22 -14.29 -4.25
N VAL A 52 -10.97 -13.21 -5.02
CA VAL A 52 -9.61 -12.78 -5.36
C VAL A 52 -9.05 -11.84 -4.30
N PHE A 53 -9.82 -10.85 -3.83
CA PHE A 53 -9.25 -9.74 -3.06
C PHE A 53 -9.44 -9.82 -1.54
N THR A 54 -10.07 -10.85 -1.00
CA THR A 54 -10.24 -10.98 0.47
C THR A 54 -8.91 -11.15 1.21
N SER A 55 -8.00 -11.98 0.70
CA SER A 55 -6.65 -12.15 1.28
C SER A 55 -5.88 -10.83 1.24
N HIS A 56 -5.87 -10.15 0.09
CA HIS A 56 -5.25 -8.83 -0.06
C HIS A 56 -5.84 -7.79 0.90
N TYR A 57 -7.17 -7.76 1.07
CA TYR A 57 -7.83 -6.86 2.01
C TYR A 57 -7.47 -7.13 3.47
N THR A 58 -7.24 -8.40 3.83
CA THR A 58 -7.01 -8.79 5.23
C THR A 58 -5.52 -8.80 5.56
N GLU A 59 -4.74 -9.62 4.86
CA GLU A 59 -3.32 -9.85 5.12
C GLU A 59 -2.47 -8.63 4.80
N GLU A 60 -2.62 -8.06 3.61
CA GLU A 60 -1.76 -6.94 3.19
C GLU A 60 -2.08 -5.67 3.99
N LEU A 61 -3.36 -5.38 4.28
CA LEU A 61 -3.71 -4.26 5.16
C LEU A 61 -3.22 -4.47 6.59
N GLN A 62 -3.22 -5.70 7.10
CA GLN A 62 -2.66 -5.99 8.41
C GLN A 62 -1.15 -5.75 8.43
N ALA A 63 -0.41 -6.21 7.41
CA ALA A 63 1.01 -5.97 7.28
C ALA A 63 1.34 -4.46 7.21
N ILE A 64 0.59 -3.70 6.41
CA ILE A 64 0.74 -2.24 6.29
C ILE A 64 0.47 -1.55 7.65
N LYS A 65 -0.56 -1.97 8.38
CA LYS A 65 -0.88 -1.42 9.72
C LYS A 65 0.23 -1.70 10.73
N LEU A 66 0.79 -2.91 10.71
CA LEU A 66 1.90 -3.28 11.59
C LEU A 66 3.14 -2.44 11.29
N ALA A 67 3.53 -2.32 10.02
CA ALA A 67 4.68 -1.49 9.64
C ALA A 67 4.49 0.00 9.99
N LYS A 68 3.27 0.53 9.80
CA LYS A 68 2.92 1.90 10.27
C LYS A 68 3.07 2.04 11.78
N LYS A 69 2.68 1.02 12.55
CA LYS A 69 2.81 1.01 14.01
C LYS A 69 4.29 0.99 14.41
N THR A 70 5.09 0.10 13.83
CA THR A 70 6.53 0.00 14.08
C THR A 70 7.24 1.33 13.81
N LEU A 71 6.91 2.03 12.72
CA LEU A 71 7.45 3.36 12.43
C LEU A 71 7.11 4.40 13.50
N LYS A 72 5.88 4.35 14.05
CA LYS A 72 5.47 5.27 15.12
C LYS A 72 6.17 5.00 16.45
N GLU A 73 6.52 3.75 16.70
CA GLU A 73 7.19 3.28 17.92
C GLU A 73 8.72 3.39 17.80
N SER A 74 9.27 3.93 16.70
CA SER A 74 10.69 4.16 16.53
C SER A 74 11.22 5.28 17.44
N ASP A 75 12.15 4.93 18.33
CA ASP A 75 12.72 5.87 19.30
C ASP A 75 13.96 6.64 18.79
N THR A 76 14.61 6.16 17.72
CA THR A 76 15.83 6.76 17.17
C THR A 76 15.62 7.17 15.72
N ASP A 77 16.40 8.14 15.24
CA ASP A 77 16.29 8.60 13.85
C ASP A 77 16.72 7.52 12.85
N LEU A 78 17.71 6.69 13.21
CA LEU A 78 18.07 5.49 12.43
C LEU A 78 16.90 4.50 12.34
N ALA A 79 16.27 4.17 13.47
CA ALA A 79 15.11 3.27 13.48
C ALA A 79 13.90 3.86 12.74
N LYS A 80 13.71 5.18 12.75
CA LYS A 80 12.67 5.83 11.94
C LYS A 80 12.92 5.68 10.45
N GLU A 81 14.15 5.89 10.00
CA GLU A 81 14.51 5.76 8.59
C GLU A 81 14.39 4.31 8.10
N GLU A 82 14.88 3.35 8.88
CA GLU A 82 14.72 1.91 8.60
C GLU A 82 13.25 1.50 8.54
N ASN A 83 12.46 1.85 9.56
CA ASN A 83 11.04 1.49 9.62
C ASN A 83 10.20 2.26 8.58
N PHE A 84 10.64 3.44 8.16
CA PHE A 84 10.02 4.17 7.07
C PHE A 84 10.21 3.42 5.74
N ASN A 85 11.44 2.96 5.47
CA ASN A 85 11.73 2.15 4.29
C ASN A 85 10.98 0.82 4.31
N ALA A 86 10.90 0.16 5.48
CA ALA A 86 10.10 -1.06 5.65
C ALA A 86 8.61 -0.80 5.38
N TYR A 87 8.05 0.29 5.91
CA TYR A 87 6.65 0.67 5.67
C TYR A 87 6.37 0.95 4.19
N LYS A 88 7.28 1.67 3.52
CA LYS A 88 7.23 1.90 2.07
C LYS A 88 7.22 0.58 1.29
N GLU A 89 8.11 -0.35 1.64
CA GLU A 89 8.25 -1.62 0.91
C GLU A 89 7.02 -2.51 1.07
N VAL A 90 6.43 -2.54 2.26
CA VAL A 90 5.18 -3.28 2.52
C VAL A 90 4.02 -2.70 1.70
N ILE A 91 3.85 -1.38 1.63
CA ILE A 91 2.83 -0.75 0.77
C ILE A 91 3.10 -1.06 -0.71
N THR A 92 4.36 -0.97 -1.13
CA THR A 92 4.79 -1.23 -2.53
C THR A 92 4.45 -2.67 -2.93
N THR A 93 4.75 -3.63 -2.06
CA THR A 93 4.46 -5.05 -2.27
C THR A 93 2.96 -5.31 -2.35
N ALA A 94 2.18 -4.75 -1.42
CA ALA A 94 0.73 -4.86 -1.42
C ALA A 94 0.09 -4.31 -2.71
N LEU A 95 0.56 -3.14 -3.18
CA LEU A 95 0.13 -2.55 -4.45
C LEU A 95 0.43 -3.46 -5.63
N LYS A 96 1.69 -3.92 -5.76
CA LYS A 96 2.11 -4.82 -6.84
C LYS A 96 1.30 -6.11 -6.88
N LYS A 97 1.15 -6.78 -5.73
CA LYS A 97 0.34 -8.01 -5.62
C LYS A 97 -1.10 -7.77 -6.05
N THR A 98 -1.72 -6.69 -5.60
CA THR A 98 -3.11 -6.36 -5.93
C THR A 98 -3.28 -6.02 -7.41
N ILE A 99 -2.35 -5.26 -8.00
CA ILE A 99 -2.36 -4.94 -9.44
C ILE A 99 -2.23 -6.22 -10.27
N ASN A 100 -1.30 -7.12 -9.90
CA ASN A 100 -1.11 -8.38 -10.60
C ASN A 100 -2.35 -9.28 -10.52
N ALA A 101 -2.99 -9.35 -9.34
CA ALA A 101 -4.26 -10.07 -9.19
C ALA A 101 -5.34 -9.48 -10.09
N ALA A 102 -5.47 -8.14 -10.14
CA ALA A 102 -6.44 -7.47 -11.02
C ALA A 102 -6.15 -7.67 -12.52
N LEU A 103 -4.88 -7.88 -12.91
CA LEU A 103 -4.48 -8.22 -14.28
C LEU A 103 -4.77 -9.67 -14.64
N ALA A 104 -4.75 -10.58 -13.67
CA ALA A 104 -4.99 -12.01 -13.92
C ALA A 104 -6.48 -12.35 -14.12
N ILE A 105 -7.39 -11.44 -13.75
CA ILE A 105 -8.85 -11.59 -13.91
C ILE A 105 -9.30 -11.18 -15.33
N VAL A 106 -8.41 -10.54 -16.10
CA VAL A 106 -8.65 -9.95 -17.44
C VAL A 106 -8.49 -10.99 -18.53
#